data_AF-A0A2D7XD66-F1
#
_entry.id   AF-A0A2D7XD66-F1
#
_cell.length_a   1.000
_cell.length_b   1.000
_cell.length_c   1.000
_cell.angle_alpha   90.00
_cell.angle_beta   90.00
_cell.angle_gamma   90.00
#
_symmetry.space_group_name_H-M   'P 1'
#
loop_
_entity.id
_entity.type
_entity.pdbx_description
1 polymer ?
#
loop_
_entity_poly.entity_id
_entity_poly.type
_entity_poly.pdbx_seq_one_letter_code
_entity_poly.pdbx_strand_id
1 'polypeptide(L)'
;MKLFKKSYGLVVLVLIILFLVWKNCESEKQLAHFSSQISKFKIGEQEFSETLKENNSKVLEQEQIILTQKQAIENNLLELKELKKIKSQVKLVSKIQVDSVFIEFKDTLTEIDPYLPLNPDSLIKVPKHFNLDHEFYSLNGVVVKKGILLDSIQFNNSFSVTIGNKSMGFFKSPKPIVNVDFENPYISTLSMQNIIIQNELKWYEKKPFYIGIGFFGGIFISNLVNQ
;
A
#
# COMPACT_ATOMS: atom_id res chain seq x y z
N MET A 1 -51.15 41.43 -10.28
CA MET A 1 -50.51 40.10 -10.51
C MET A 1 -48.99 40.18 -10.81
N LYS A 2 -48.22 41.11 -10.20
CA LYS A 2 -46.74 41.17 -10.35
C LYS A 2 -45.97 40.88 -9.04
N LEU A 3 -46.65 40.92 -7.88
CA LEU A 3 -46.04 40.69 -6.57
C LEU A 3 -45.80 39.20 -6.26
N PHE A 4 -46.67 38.30 -6.72
CA PHE A 4 -46.52 36.85 -6.49
C PHE A 4 -45.34 36.21 -7.26
N LYS A 5 -45.02 36.68 -8.47
CA LYS A 5 -43.84 36.20 -9.24
C LYS A 5 -42.51 36.58 -8.59
N LYS A 6 -42.45 37.71 -7.87
CA LYS A 6 -41.23 38.23 -7.22
C LYS A 6 -40.86 37.41 -5.96
N SER A 7 -41.86 36.88 -5.26
CA SER A 7 -41.68 36.02 -4.07
C SER A 7 -41.10 34.64 -4.43
N TYR A 8 -41.59 34.01 -5.50
CA TYR A 8 -41.11 32.68 -5.94
C TYR A 8 -39.64 32.69 -6.36
N GLY A 9 -39.19 33.76 -7.04
CA GLY A 9 -37.78 33.92 -7.42
C GLY A 9 -36.83 33.99 -6.22
N LEU A 10 -37.26 34.63 -5.13
CA LEU A 10 -36.50 34.72 -3.88
C LEU A 10 -36.38 33.36 -3.19
N VAL A 11 -37.46 32.57 -3.14
CA VAL A 11 -37.47 31.23 -2.54
C VAL A 11 -36.55 30.27 -3.29
N VAL A 12 -36.57 30.30 -4.63
CA VAL A 12 -35.67 29.49 -5.46
C VAL A 12 -34.21 29.86 -5.24
N LEU A 13 -33.91 31.15 -5.12
CA LEU A 13 -32.53 31.64 -4.91
C LEU A 13 -31.99 31.25 -3.53
N VAL A 14 -32.83 31.28 -2.49
CA VAL A 14 -32.49 30.80 -1.14
C VAL A 14 -32.24 29.28 -1.12
N LEU A 15 -33.04 28.49 -1.84
CA LEU A 15 -32.84 27.05 -1.99
C LEU A 15 -31.53 26.72 -2.72
N ILE A 16 -31.16 27.48 -3.74
CA ILE A 16 -29.89 27.34 -4.46
C ILE A 16 -28.72 27.64 -3.52
N ILE A 17 -28.80 28.71 -2.71
CA ILE A 17 -27.77 29.05 -1.73
C ILE A 17 -27.63 27.94 -0.69
N LEU A 18 -28.73 27.43 -0.12
CA LEU A 18 -28.71 26.32 0.83
C LEU A 18 -28.08 25.06 0.23
N PHE A 19 -28.40 24.73 -1.02
CA PHE A 19 -27.80 23.60 -1.72
C PHE A 19 -26.29 23.79 -1.95
N LEU A 20 -25.85 24.99 -2.34
CA LEU A 20 -24.44 25.31 -2.53
C LEU A 20 -23.65 25.22 -1.21
N VAL A 21 -24.22 25.74 -0.11
CA VAL A 21 -23.61 25.68 1.23
C VAL A 21 -23.47 24.22 1.70
N TRP A 22 -24.51 23.41 1.52
CA TRP A 22 -24.45 21.99 1.87
C TRP A 22 -23.36 21.27 1.06
N LYS A 23 -23.28 21.53 -0.25
CA LYS A 23 -22.25 20.93 -1.11
C LYS A 23 -20.82 21.32 -0.71
N ASN A 24 -20.62 22.57 -0.31
CA ASN A 24 -19.32 23.05 0.12
C ASN A 24 -18.87 22.36 1.42
N CYS A 25 -19.80 22.18 2.36
CA CYS A 25 -19.53 21.49 3.62
C CYS A 25 -19.16 20.01 3.43
N GLU A 26 -19.79 19.32 2.48
CA GLU A 26 -19.46 17.93 2.17
C GLU A 26 -18.08 17.80 1.51
N SER A 27 -17.74 18.73 0.62
CA SER A 27 -16.42 18.80 -0.02
C SER A 27 -15.29 19.03 0.98
N GLU A 28 -15.48 19.90 1.96
CA GLU A 28 -14.47 20.15 3.01
C GLU A 28 -14.22 18.91 3.87
N LYS A 29 -15.26 18.17 4.25
CA LYS A 29 -15.10 16.92 5.02
C LYS A 29 -14.31 15.86 4.25
N GLN A 30 -14.58 15.71 2.95
CA GLN A 30 -13.82 14.79 2.09
C GLN A 30 -12.35 15.20 1.97
N LEU A 31 -12.08 16.50 1.82
CA LEU A 31 -10.73 17.04 1.67
C LEU A 31 -9.92 16.94 2.98
N ALA A 32 -10.56 17.19 4.13
CA ALA A 32 -9.94 17.02 5.45
C ALA A 32 -9.57 15.56 5.72
N HIS A 33 -10.49 14.63 5.40
CA HIS A 33 -10.23 13.19 5.50
C HIS A 33 -9.07 12.75 4.59
N PHE A 34 -9.05 13.22 3.34
CA PHE A 34 -7.95 12.99 2.39
C PHE A 34 -6.61 13.53 2.93
N SER A 35 -6.58 14.78 3.39
CA SER A 35 -5.35 15.40 3.91
C SER A 35 -4.79 14.62 5.10
N SER A 36 -5.67 14.13 5.99
CA SER A 36 -5.28 13.30 7.12
C SER A 36 -4.74 11.92 6.70
N GLN A 37 -5.19 11.35 5.59
CA GLN A 37 -4.66 10.07 5.08
C GLN A 37 -3.32 10.27 4.36
N ILE A 38 -3.17 11.33 3.57
CA ILE A 38 -1.93 11.64 2.85
C ILE A 38 -0.80 12.07 3.79
N SER A 39 -1.12 12.79 4.88
CA SER A 39 -0.10 13.19 5.86
C SER A 39 0.60 11.97 6.47
N LYS A 40 -0.12 10.87 6.71
CA LYS A 40 0.46 9.60 7.18
C LYS A 40 1.52 9.04 6.22
N PHE A 41 1.34 9.23 4.91
CA PHE A 41 2.30 8.76 3.91
C PHE A 41 3.53 9.66 3.77
N LYS A 42 3.37 10.99 3.91
CA LYS A 42 4.48 11.96 3.77
C LYS A 42 5.45 11.95 4.95
N ILE A 43 4.97 11.55 6.12
CA ILE A 43 5.76 11.57 7.38
C ILE A 43 6.65 10.32 7.52
N GLY A 44 6.54 9.35 6.61
CA GLY A 44 7.34 8.11 6.66
C GLY A 44 6.88 7.11 7.72
N GLU A 45 5.91 7.48 8.54
CA GLU A 45 5.20 6.62 9.48
C GLU A 45 4.13 5.83 8.75
N GLN A 46 4.56 4.74 8.12
CA GLN A 46 3.61 3.81 7.53
C GLN A 46 3.01 2.92 8.61
N GLU A 47 1.80 3.27 9.02
CA GLU A 47 0.96 2.43 9.89
C GLU A 47 0.38 1.27 9.06
N PHE A 48 1.20 0.28 8.71
CA PHE A 48 0.70 -1.06 8.38
C PHE A 48 0.81 -1.94 9.63
N SER A 49 -0.20 -2.78 9.85
CA SER A 49 -0.17 -3.74 10.96
C SER A 49 0.59 -4.98 10.51
N GLU A 50 1.63 -5.35 11.25
CA GLU A 50 2.30 -6.64 11.09
C GLU A 50 1.70 -7.65 12.08
N THR A 51 1.35 -8.83 11.58
CA THR A 51 0.85 -9.94 12.40
C THR A 51 1.57 -11.22 12.01
N LEU A 52 1.96 -12.01 13.01
CA LEU A 52 2.57 -13.31 12.83
C LEU A 52 1.49 -14.40 12.90
N LYS A 53 1.45 -15.27 11.90
CA LYS A 53 0.57 -16.45 11.88
C LYS A 53 1.19 -17.61 12.67
N GLU A 54 0.38 -18.62 12.97
CA GLU A 54 0.80 -19.84 13.70
C GLU A 54 1.94 -20.60 13.02
N ASN A 55 2.09 -20.45 11.70
CA ASN A 55 3.16 -21.07 10.90
C ASN A 55 4.40 -20.17 10.73
N ASN A 56 4.58 -19.16 11.59
CA ASN A 56 5.63 -18.12 11.49
C ASN A 56 5.61 -17.24 10.23
N SER A 57 4.62 -17.39 9.33
CA SER A 57 4.46 -16.47 8.21
C SER A 57 4.00 -15.09 8.69
N LYS A 58 4.36 -14.06 7.94
CA LYS A 58 4.06 -12.66 8.29
C LYS A 58 2.94 -12.12 7.41
N VAL A 59 2.02 -11.38 8.00
CA VAL A 59 0.96 -10.69 7.27
C VAL A 59 1.04 -9.21 7.58
N LEU A 60 1.11 -8.40 6.52
CA LEU A 60 1.01 -6.96 6.59
C LEU A 60 -0.37 -6.54 6.11
N GLU A 61 -1.11 -5.80 6.94
CA GLU A 61 -2.42 -5.25 6.60
C GLU A 61 -2.36 -3.72 6.58
N GLN A 62 -2.92 -3.11 5.54
CA GLN A 62 -3.08 -1.65 5.45
C GLN A 62 -4.39 -1.27 4.77
N GLU A 63 -5.03 -0.22 5.29
CA GLU A 63 -6.21 0.39 4.68
C GLU A 63 -5.85 1.07 3.36
N GLN A 64 -6.72 0.95 2.35
CA GLN A 64 -6.47 1.55 1.05
C GLN A 64 -6.91 3.01 0.98
N ILE A 65 -6.04 3.86 0.43
CA ILE A 65 -6.41 5.24 0.11
C ILE A 65 -7.10 5.28 -1.25
N ILE A 66 -8.26 5.91 -1.27
CA ILE A 66 -9.05 6.12 -2.48
C ILE A 66 -8.72 7.51 -3.02
N LEU A 67 -8.13 7.57 -4.21
CA LEU A 67 -7.70 8.81 -4.86
C LEU A 67 -8.25 8.93 -6.28
N THR A 68 -8.40 10.16 -6.75
CA THR A 68 -8.52 10.38 -8.20
C THR A 68 -7.15 10.22 -8.85
N GLN A 69 -7.14 9.91 -10.15
CA GLN A 69 -5.87 9.75 -10.87
C GLN A 69 -5.00 11.00 -10.80
N LYS A 70 -5.62 12.19 -10.89
CA LYS A 70 -4.93 13.48 -10.80
C LYS A 70 -4.26 13.67 -9.44
N GLN A 71 -4.99 13.43 -8.34
CA GLN A 71 -4.46 13.54 -6.98
C GLN A 71 -3.31 12.56 -6.73
N ALA A 72 -3.41 11.33 -7.27
CA ALA A 72 -2.38 10.32 -7.12
C ALA A 72 -1.08 10.70 -7.85
N ILE A 73 -1.18 11.30 -9.04
CA ILE A 73 -0.03 11.81 -9.80
C ILE A 73 0.59 13.02 -9.09
N GLU A 74 -0.22 14.00 -8.67
CA GLU A 74 0.24 15.21 -7.97
C GLU A 74 1.02 14.92 -6.68
N ASN A 75 0.70 13.80 -6.02
CA ASN A 75 1.36 13.38 -4.78
C ASN A 75 2.44 12.31 -4.99
N ASN A 76 2.84 12.01 -6.25
CA ASN A 76 3.83 10.98 -6.59
C ASN A 76 3.49 9.58 -6.05
N LEU A 77 2.20 9.28 -5.88
CA LEU A 77 1.71 7.99 -5.38
C LEU A 77 1.39 7.01 -6.51
N LEU A 78 1.26 7.51 -7.74
CA LEU A 78 1.00 6.73 -8.93
C LEU A 78 2.20 6.77 -9.89
N GLU A 79 2.73 5.59 -10.21
CA GLU A 79 3.73 5.47 -11.27
C GLU A 79 2.99 5.22 -12.59
N LEU A 80 3.01 6.20 -13.47
CA LEU A 80 2.44 6.08 -14.81
C LEU A 80 3.33 5.16 -15.66
N LYS A 81 3.09 3.86 -15.54
CA LYS A 81 3.62 2.84 -16.47
C LYS A 81 2.80 2.87 -17.77
N GLU A 82 3.10 2.00 -18.72
CA GLU A 82 2.41 1.88 -20.04
C GLU A 82 0.88 1.58 -19.96
N LEU A 83 0.29 1.57 -18.77
CA LEU A 83 -1.09 1.26 -18.49
C LEU A 83 -1.97 2.52 -18.52
N LYS A 84 -2.93 2.55 -19.44
CA LYS A 84 -3.83 3.70 -19.65
C LYS A 84 -4.95 3.84 -18.61
N LYS A 85 -5.27 2.78 -17.86
CA LYS A 85 -6.40 2.75 -16.90
C LYS A 85 -6.05 1.91 -15.67
N ILE A 86 -5.36 2.51 -14.71
CA ILE A 86 -4.98 1.87 -13.45
C ILE A 86 -6.18 1.92 -12.50
N LYS A 87 -6.57 0.79 -11.90
CA LYS A 87 -7.65 0.71 -10.90
C LYS A 87 -7.13 0.68 -9.47
N SER A 88 -5.99 0.03 -9.27
CA SER A 88 -5.32 -0.11 -7.98
C SER A 88 -3.82 -0.31 -8.21
N GLN A 89 -3.00 0.22 -7.31
CA GLN A 89 -1.56 -0.02 -7.27
C GLN A 89 -1.13 -0.30 -5.84
N VAL A 90 -0.34 -1.36 -5.68
CA VAL A 90 0.36 -1.71 -4.44
C VAL A 90 1.85 -1.63 -4.72
N LYS A 91 2.57 -0.85 -3.92
CA LYS A 91 4.02 -0.70 -3.96
C LYS A 91 4.59 -1.17 -2.63
N LEU A 92 5.37 -2.24 -2.70
CA LEU A 92 6.07 -2.83 -1.58
C LEU A 92 7.56 -2.52 -1.71
N VAL A 93 8.16 -2.02 -0.64
CA VAL A 93 9.60 -1.75 -0.54
C VAL A 93 10.18 -2.61 0.57
N SER A 94 10.88 -3.65 0.15
CA SER A 94 11.62 -4.54 1.06
C SER A 94 13.12 -4.31 0.86
N LYS A 95 13.89 -4.36 1.94
CA LYS A 95 15.36 -4.27 1.89
C LYS A 95 15.95 -5.63 2.18
N ILE A 96 16.70 -6.16 1.22
CA ILE A 96 17.54 -7.35 1.38
C ILE A 96 18.96 -6.87 1.14
N GLN A 97 19.79 -6.85 2.19
CA GLN A 97 21.18 -6.43 2.10
C GLN A 97 22.08 -7.64 2.28
N VAL A 98 22.89 -7.91 1.25
CA VAL A 98 23.83 -9.03 1.23
C VAL A 98 25.03 -8.60 0.42
N ASP A 99 26.15 -8.35 1.09
CA ASP A 99 27.45 -8.23 0.44
C ASP A 99 28.17 -9.58 0.56
N SER A 100 28.96 -9.97 -0.43
CA SER A 100 29.91 -11.07 -0.29
C SER A 100 30.86 -10.74 0.86
N VAL A 101 30.85 -11.52 1.95
CA VAL A 101 31.64 -11.24 3.14
C VAL A 101 32.78 -12.24 3.23
N PHE A 102 34.02 -11.74 3.15
CA PHE A 102 35.15 -12.48 3.68
C PHE A 102 35.18 -12.29 5.20
N ILE A 103 34.92 -13.37 5.92
CA ILE A 103 34.90 -13.35 7.39
C ILE A 103 36.27 -13.83 7.87
N GLU A 104 37.12 -12.88 8.25
CA GLU A 104 38.42 -13.17 8.85
C GLU A 104 38.24 -13.83 10.23
N PHE A 105 39.05 -14.84 10.51
CA PHE A 105 39.16 -15.38 11.86
C PHE A 105 39.87 -14.35 12.75
N LYS A 106 39.16 -13.78 13.73
CA LYS A 106 39.69 -12.74 14.64
C LYS A 106 40.33 -13.31 15.90
N ASP A 107 39.94 -14.50 16.31
CA ASP A 107 40.46 -15.15 17.52
C ASP A 107 41.52 -16.21 17.18
N THR A 108 42.67 -16.03 17.83
CA THR A 108 43.87 -16.88 17.93
C THR A 108 43.99 -18.05 16.94
N LEU A 109 44.93 -17.89 16.01
CA LEU A 109 45.74 -19.00 15.52
C LEU A 109 46.21 -19.83 16.72
N THR A 110 45.53 -20.95 16.99
CA THR A 110 46.00 -22.06 17.84
C THR A 110 46.50 -21.66 19.24
N GLU A 111 45.63 -21.70 20.25
CA GLU A 111 46.06 -22.34 21.50
C GLU A 111 46.07 -23.85 21.24
N ILE A 112 47.12 -24.33 20.57
CA ILE A 112 47.49 -25.74 20.72
C ILE A 112 48.05 -25.81 22.13
N ASP A 113 47.28 -26.35 23.07
CA ASP A 113 47.85 -26.85 24.31
C ASP A 113 48.89 -27.93 23.92
N PRO A 114 50.20 -27.70 24.11
CA PRO A 114 51.23 -28.63 23.70
C PRO A 114 51.18 -29.95 24.49
N TYR A 115 50.32 -30.05 25.50
CA TYR A 115 50.16 -31.23 26.36
C TYR A 115 48.86 -32.00 26.14
N LEU A 116 47.91 -31.49 25.33
CA LEU A 116 46.72 -32.26 24.96
C LEU A 116 47.00 -33.06 23.68
N PRO A 117 46.79 -34.39 23.68
CA PRO A 117 46.78 -35.14 22.44
C PRO A 117 45.63 -34.63 21.57
N LEU A 118 45.97 -33.79 20.58
CA LEU A 118 45.05 -33.37 19.54
C LEU A 118 44.52 -34.64 18.88
N ASN A 119 43.25 -34.94 19.12
CA ASN A 119 42.57 -36.00 18.39
C ASN A 119 42.62 -35.57 16.91
N PRO A 120 43.23 -36.34 15.98
CA PRO A 120 43.32 -35.95 14.57
C PRO A 120 41.95 -35.65 13.93
N ASP A 121 40.86 -36.14 14.53
CA ASP A 121 39.47 -35.83 14.14
C ASP A 121 38.99 -34.42 14.53
N SER A 122 39.72 -33.74 15.41
CA SER A 122 39.42 -32.36 15.87
C SER A 122 40.02 -31.26 15.00
N LEU A 123 40.81 -31.63 13.97
CA LEU A 123 41.45 -30.68 13.06
C LEU A 123 40.63 -30.49 11.77
N ILE A 124 40.26 -29.24 11.48
CA ILE A 124 39.59 -28.88 10.22
C ILE A 124 40.64 -28.76 9.11
N LYS A 125 40.59 -29.68 8.13
CA LYS A 125 41.39 -29.58 6.89
C LYS A 125 40.77 -28.53 5.97
N VAL A 126 41.58 -27.57 5.50
CA VAL A 126 41.18 -26.49 4.58
C VAL A 126 41.99 -26.57 3.26
N PRO A 127 41.43 -26.18 2.09
CA PRO A 127 40.11 -25.60 1.90
C PRO A 127 38.98 -26.62 2.10
N LYS A 128 37.89 -26.20 2.74
CA LYS A 128 36.69 -27.03 2.95
C LYS A 128 35.46 -26.28 2.48
N HIS A 129 34.81 -26.81 1.46
CA HIS A 129 33.53 -26.28 1.01
C HIS A 129 32.43 -26.62 2.03
N PHE A 130 31.51 -25.69 2.21
CA PHE A 130 30.27 -25.92 2.92
C PHE A 130 29.11 -25.41 2.09
N ASN A 131 27.97 -26.06 2.29
CA ASN A 131 26.70 -25.65 1.77
C ASN A 131 25.68 -25.78 2.89
N LEU A 132 24.87 -24.75 3.05
CA LEU A 132 23.68 -24.75 3.89
C LEU A 132 22.50 -24.45 2.98
N ASP A 133 21.68 -25.46 2.76
CA ASP A 133 20.41 -25.32 2.06
C ASP A 133 19.26 -25.30 3.07
N HIS A 134 18.53 -24.20 3.08
CA HIS A 134 17.33 -24.00 3.87
C HIS A 134 16.19 -23.53 2.94
N GLU A 135 14.93 -23.75 3.34
CA GLU A 135 13.75 -23.40 2.54
C GLU A 135 13.76 -21.93 2.08
N PHE A 136 14.13 -21.03 3.00
CA PHE A 136 14.13 -19.58 2.79
C PHE A 136 15.45 -18.96 2.36
N TYR A 137 16.57 -19.69 2.46
CA TYR A 137 17.88 -19.17 2.10
C TYR A 137 18.88 -20.29 1.83
N SER A 138 19.91 -20.01 1.03
CA SER A 138 21.06 -20.90 0.88
C SER A 138 22.37 -20.13 1.02
N LEU A 139 23.34 -20.77 1.68
CA LEU A 139 24.69 -20.23 1.88
C LEU A 139 25.71 -21.24 1.38
N ASN A 140 26.49 -20.85 0.38
CA ASN A 140 27.61 -21.62 -0.13
C ASN A 140 28.91 -20.87 0.14
N GLY A 141 29.95 -21.60 0.49
CA GLY A 141 31.26 -21.00 0.71
C GLY A 141 32.37 -22.00 0.91
N VAL A 142 33.55 -21.46 1.16
CA VAL A 142 34.77 -22.22 1.42
C VAL A 142 35.47 -21.68 2.66
N VAL A 143 35.76 -22.59 3.59
CA VAL A 143 36.65 -22.32 4.71
C VAL A 143 38.08 -22.40 4.20
N VAL A 144 38.81 -21.30 4.32
CA VAL A 144 40.24 -21.20 4.01
C VAL A 144 41.05 -20.94 5.28
N LYS A 145 42.37 -21.04 5.21
CA LYS A 145 43.25 -20.89 6.40
C LYS A 145 43.04 -19.59 7.19
N LYS A 146 42.65 -18.51 6.51
CA LYS A 146 42.56 -17.16 7.08
C LYS A 146 41.12 -16.72 7.39
N GLY A 147 40.12 -17.53 7.05
CA GLY A 147 38.74 -17.11 7.19
C GLY A 147 37.76 -17.93 6.35
N ILE A 148 36.57 -17.39 6.20
CA ILE A 148 35.48 -17.98 5.42
C ILE A 148 35.21 -17.07 4.22
N LEU A 149 35.23 -17.65 3.03
CA LEU A 149 34.74 -17.00 1.82
C LEU A 149 33.31 -17.49 1.57
N LEU A 150 32.36 -16.57 1.52
CA LEU A 150 30.99 -16.85 1.08
C LEU A 150 30.90 -16.64 -0.43
N ASP A 151 30.62 -17.71 -1.16
CA ASP A 151 30.62 -17.76 -2.62
C ASP A 151 29.25 -17.38 -3.19
N SER A 152 28.17 -17.85 -2.55
CA SER A 152 26.80 -17.56 -2.98
C SER A 152 25.86 -17.50 -1.77
N ILE A 153 25.03 -16.47 -1.77
CA ILE A 153 23.98 -16.26 -0.77
C ILE A 153 22.68 -16.02 -1.54
N GLN A 154 21.69 -16.87 -1.33
CA GLN A 154 20.38 -16.76 -1.98
C GLN A 154 19.29 -16.67 -0.93
N PHE A 155 18.26 -15.88 -1.23
CA PHE A 155 17.06 -15.76 -0.41
C PHE A 155 15.85 -16.07 -1.27
N ASN A 156 15.10 -17.08 -0.86
CA ASN A 156 13.84 -17.42 -1.50
C ASN A 156 12.70 -16.69 -0.79
N ASN A 157 11.93 -15.93 -1.56
CA ASN A 157 10.75 -15.27 -1.04
C ASN A 157 9.59 -15.37 -2.01
N SER A 158 8.46 -15.80 -1.46
CA SER A 158 7.15 -15.69 -2.06
C SER A 158 6.32 -14.73 -1.20
N PHE A 159 5.58 -13.86 -1.88
CA PHE A 159 4.58 -13.02 -1.25
C PHE A 159 3.30 -13.01 -2.07
N SER A 160 2.16 -12.93 -1.38
CA SER A 160 0.86 -12.78 -2.03
C SER A 160 0.22 -11.46 -1.65
N VAL A 161 -0.36 -10.76 -2.63
CA VAL A 161 -1.04 -9.47 -2.42
C VAL A 161 -2.53 -9.68 -2.63
N THR A 162 -3.31 -9.52 -1.57
CA THR A 162 -4.76 -9.65 -1.59
C THR A 162 -5.40 -8.28 -1.44
N ILE A 163 -6.26 -7.91 -2.39
CA ILE A 163 -7.00 -6.65 -2.38
C ILE A 163 -8.48 -6.97 -2.17
N GLY A 164 -9.08 -6.44 -1.10
CA GLY A 164 -10.45 -6.79 -0.74
C GLY A 164 -11.09 -5.82 0.25
N ASN A 165 -12.29 -6.17 0.68
CA ASN A 165 -13.07 -5.37 1.63
C ASN A 165 -13.19 -6.12 2.96
N LYS A 166 -12.71 -5.51 4.06
CA LYS A 166 -12.85 -6.04 5.41
C LYS A 166 -14.19 -5.61 6.01
N SER A 167 -14.96 -6.58 6.50
CA SER A 167 -16.21 -6.32 7.21
C SER A 167 -15.91 -5.65 8.56
N MET A 168 -16.69 -4.62 8.92
CA MET A 168 -16.52 -3.84 10.15
C MET A 168 -17.66 -4.08 11.16
N GLY A 169 -18.48 -5.12 10.96
CA GLY A 169 -19.65 -5.43 11.77
C GLY A 169 -20.98 -4.99 11.15
N PHE A 170 -22.10 -5.24 11.85
CA PHE A 170 -23.45 -5.33 11.25
C PHE A 170 -24.08 -4.02 10.72
N PHE A 171 -23.43 -2.87 10.88
CA PHE A 171 -23.95 -1.57 10.40
C PHE A 171 -22.86 -0.62 9.88
N LYS A 172 -21.61 -1.10 9.74
CA LYS A 172 -20.49 -0.26 9.31
C LYS A 172 -20.13 -0.58 7.88
N SER A 173 -19.87 0.46 7.08
CA SER A 173 -19.41 0.28 5.70
C SER A 173 -18.10 -0.52 5.70
N PRO A 174 -17.97 -1.50 4.79
CA PRO A 174 -16.75 -2.29 4.70
C PRO A 174 -15.58 -1.41 4.27
N LYS A 175 -14.40 -1.70 4.80
CA LYS A 175 -13.17 -0.94 4.51
C LYS A 175 -12.34 -1.65 3.44
N PRO A 176 -11.88 -0.95 2.40
CA PRO A 176 -10.94 -1.53 1.46
C PRO A 176 -9.59 -1.71 2.16
N ILE A 177 -9.04 -2.92 2.08
CA ILE A 177 -7.76 -3.29 2.68
C ILE A 177 -6.88 -4.01 1.66
N VAL A 178 -5.57 -3.87 1.84
CA VAL A 178 -4.55 -4.67 1.18
C VAL A 178 -3.85 -5.51 2.23
N ASN A 179 -3.83 -6.80 2.00
CA ASN A 179 -3.05 -7.75 2.77
C ASN A 179 -1.87 -8.23 1.92
N VAL A 180 -0.69 -8.24 2.53
CA VAL A 180 0.51 -8.82 1.95
C VAL A 180 1.00 -9.91 2.87
N ASP A 181 0.90 -11.15 2.41
CA ASP A 181 1.36 -12.32 3.13
C ASP A 181 2.75 -12.71 2.64
N PHE A 182 3.72 -12.77 3.55
CA PHE A 182 5.07 -13.27 3.29
C PHE A 182 5.25 -14.66 3.87
N GLU A 183 5.70 -15.59 3.04
CA GLU A 183 6.03 -16.94 3.48
C GLU A 183 7.35 -16.97 4.26
N ASN A 184 8.32 -16.13 3.88
CA ASN A 184 9.63 -16.08 4.52
C ASN A 184 9.62 -15.18 5.79
N PRO A 185 9.89 -15.73 6.98
CA PRO A 185 9.85 -14.99 8.25
C PRO A 185 11.01 -13.99 8.40
N TYR A 186 12.06 -14.11 7.59
CA TYR A 186 13.28 -13.30 7.69
C TYR A 186 13.21 -11.99 6.90
N ILE A 187 12.11 -11.74 6.19
CA ILE A 187 11.91 -10.47 5.48
C ILE A 187 11.35 -9.41 6.42
N SER A 188 11.92 -8.22 6.28
CA SER A 188 11.42 -6.97 6.88
C SER A 188 10.97 -6.04 5.77
N THR A 189 9.70 -5.63 5.83
CA THR A 189 9.16 -4.62 4.94
C THR A 189 9.48 -3.25 5.51
N LEU A 190 10.20 -2.44 4.73
CA LEU A 190 10.47 -1.06 5.11
C LEU A 190 9.27 -0.18 4.81
N SER A 191 8.58 -0.47 3.71
CA SER A 191 7.44 0.32 3.32
C SER A 191 6.39 -0.38 2.45
N MET A 192 5.12 -0.07 2.71
CA MET A 192 3.97 -0.44 1.92
C MET A 192 3.12 0.79 1.59
N GLN A 193 2.88 0.97 0.29
CA GLN A 193 2.01 2.02 -0.22
C GLN A 193 0.96 1.40 -1.12
N ASN A 194 -0.30 1.75 -0.90
CA ASN A 194 -1.36 1.21 -1.71
C ASN A 194 -2.46 2.25 -1.96
N ILE A 195 -2.89 2.35 -3.22
CA ILE A 195 -3.88 3.34 -3.67
C ILE A 195 -4.92 2.66 -4.57
N ILE A 196 -6.19 3.01 -4.38
CA ILE A 196 -7.28 2.76 -5.33
C ILE A 196 -7.50 4.03 -6.13
N ILE A 197 -7.61 3.90 -7.45
CA ILE A 197 -7.97 5.02 -8.32
C ILE A 197 -9.48 4.99 -8.58
N GLN A 198 -10.17 6.02 -8.13
CA GLN A 198 -11.54 6.30 -8.53
C GLN A 198 -11.56 7.25 -9.71
N ASN A 199 -12.33 6.88 -10.74
CA ASN A 199 -12.59 7.77 -11.86
C ASN A 199 -13.56 8.86 -11.42
N GLU A 200 -13.19 10.12 -11.63
CA GLU A 200 -14.12 11.23 -11.46
C GLU A 200 -15.27 11.08 -12.46
N LEU A 201 -16.49 10.94 -11.94
CA LEU A 201 -17.70 10.98 -12.77
C LEU A 201 -17.73 12.29 -13.56
N LYS A 202 -17.89 12.20 -14.87
CA LYS A 202 -17.98 13.39 -15.72
C LYS A 202 -19.20 14.20 -15.32
N TRP A 203 -19.18 15.51 -15.56
CA TRP A 203 -20.25 16.42 -15.11
C TRP A 203 -21.65 15.99 -15.57
N TYR A 204 -21.75 15.37 -16.75
CA TYR A 204 -22.99 14.85 -17.32
C TYR A 204 -23.42 13.47 -16.79
N GLU A 205 -22.55 12.76 -16.06
CA GLU A 205 -22.85 11.46 -15.43
C GLU A 205 -23.32 11.63 -13.98
N LYS A 206 -23.22 12.86 -13.43
CA LYS A 206 -23.60 13.17 -12.05
C LYS A 206 -25.12 13.17 -11.94
N LYS A 207 -25.69 12.44 -10.97
CA LYS A 207 -27.14 12.46 -10.63
C LYS A 207 -27.81 13.85 -10.65
N PRO A 208 -27.22 14.91 -10.06
CA PRO A 208 -27.82 16.25 -10.11
C PRO A 208 -27.96 16.84 -11.53
N PHE A 209 -27.12 16.43 -12.49
CA PHE A 209 -27.27 16.84 -13.89
C PHE A 209 -28.56 16.29 -14.51
N TYR A 210 -28.85 15.00 -14.28
CA TYR A 210 -30.09 14.36 -14.73
C TYR A 210 -31.33 14.95 -14.04
N ILE A 211 -31.22 15.30 -12.74
CA ILE A 211 -32.28 16.00 -12.02
C ILE A 211 -32.53 17.38 -12.65
N GLY A 212 -31.47 18.11 -13.00
CA GLY A 212 -31.57 19.39 -13.70
C GLY A 212 -32.27 19.27 -15.06
N ILE A 213 -31.85 18.31 -15.90
CA ILE A 213 -32.50 18.03 -17.19
C ILE A 213 -33.98 17.68 -17.00
N GLY A 214 -34.31 16.83 -16.02
CA GLY A 214 -35.69 16.45 -15.71
C GLY A 214 -36.56 17.65 -15.30
N PHE A 215 -36.00 18.55 -14.49
CA PHE A 215 -36.70 19.76 -14.04
C PHE A 215 -36.96 20.74 -15.19
N PHE A 216 -35.95 21.02 -16.03
CA PHE A 216 -36.12 21.91 -17.18
C PHE A 216 -37.00 21.29 -18.26
N GLY A 217 -36.88 19.99 -18.52
CA GLY A 217 -37.73 19.25 -19.45
C GLY A 217 -39.20 19.25 -19.01
N GLY A 218 -39.47 19.08 -17.72
CA GLY A 218 -40.81 19.14 -17.15
C GLY A 218 -41.47 20.52 -17.32
N ILE A 219 -40.72 21.61 -17.08
CA ILE A 219 -41.20 22.98 -17.28
C ILE A 219 -41.46 23.28 -18.77
N PHE A 220 -40.63 22.76 -19.67
CA PHE A 220 -40.82 22.94 -21.12
C PHE A 220 -42.08 22.24 -21.61
N ILE A 221 -42.28 20.99 -21.18
CA ILE A 221 -43.46 20.19 -21.54
C ILE A 221 -44.73 20.81 -20.94
N SER A 222 -44.70 21.28 -19.69
CA SER A 222 -45.89 21.90 -19.08
C SER A 222 -46.30 23.22 -19.74
N ASN A 223 -45.35 23.97 -20.32
CA ASN A 223 -45.66 25.19 -21.09
C ASN A 223 -46.17 24.88 -22.50
N LEU A 224 -45.77 23.76 -23.10
CA LEU A 224 -46.29 23.28 -24.39
C LEU A 224 -47.69 22.68 -24.29
N VAL A 225 -48.02 22.02 -23.18
CA VAL A 225 -49.36 21.44 -22.93
C VAL A 225 -50.41 22.49 -22.53
N ASN A 226 -49.96 23.68 -22.08
CA ASN A 226 -50.82 24.81 -21.69
C ASN A 226 -50.94 25.90 -22.78
N GLN A 227 -50.46 25.65 -24.00
CA GLN A 227 -50.75 26.44 -25.21
C GLN A 227 -51.79 25.72 -26.06
#